data_AF-A0AAU5X5S1-F1
#
_entry.id   AF-A0AAU5X5S1-F1
#
_cell.length_a   1.000
_cell.length_b   1.000
_cell.length_c   1.000
_cell.angle_alpha   90.00
_cell.angle_beta   90.00
_cell.angle_gamma   90.00
#
_symmetry.space_group_name_H-M   'P 1'
#
loop_
_entity.id
_entity.type
_entity.pdbx_description
1 polymer ?
#
loop_
_entity_poly.entity_id
_entity_poly.type
_entity_poly.pdbx_seq_one_letter_code
_entity_poly.pdbx_strand_id
1 'polypeptide(L)'
;MSDSGPTGELHLRVAGHTTDWKLLLVDEPPTEDEVASWMQERMVARIRVTEQGSNEPHTLLVNFSLVVAARLLPASRGDRGVQF
;
A
#
# COMPACT_ATOMS: atom_id res chain seq x y z
N MET A 1 -24.11 -2.45 -3.42
CA MET A 1 -22.94 -1.99 -2.65
C MET A 1 -21.77 -2.15 -3.58
N SER A 2 -21.08 -1.06 -3.91
CA SER A 2 -20.17 -1.01 -5.04
C SER A 2 -19.01 -1.98 -4.87
N ASP A 3 -18.85 -2.91 -5.81
CA ASP A 3 -17.72 -3.85 -5.98
C ASP A 3 -16.41 -3.11 -6.33
N SER A 4 -16.05 -2.05 -5.60
CA SER A 4 -14.76 -1.42 -5.77
C SER A 4 -13.73 -2.21 -4.97
N GLY A 5 -13.22 -3.28 -5.61
CA GLY A 5 -11.99 -3.95 -5.16
C GLY A 5 -10.82 -2.96 -5.07
N PRO A 6 -9.64 -3.42 -4.61
CA PRO A 6 -8.51 -2.53 -4.40
C PRO A 6 -8.18 -1.73 -5.66
N THR A 7 -7.82 -0.47 -5.47
CA THR A 7 -7.51 0.53 -6.51
C THR A 7 -6.02 0.55 -6.86
N GLY A 8 -5.18 0.08 -5.94
CA GLY A 8 -3.74 0.01 -6.09
C GLY A 8 -3.07 -0.88 -5.06
N GLU A 9 -1.76 -1.03 -5.20
CA GLU A 9 -0.90 -1.65 -4.20
C GLU A 9 0.21 -0.68 -3.80
N LEU A 10 0.45 -0.53 -2.50
CA LEU A 10 1.61 0.17 -1.96
C LEU A 10 2.55 -0.86 -1.33
N HIS A 11 3.74 -0.98 -1.90
CA HIS A 11 4.81 -1.85 -1.43
C HIS A 11 5.82 -1.01 -0.65
N LEU A 12 6.09 -1.39 0.60
CA LEU A 12 6.99 -0.67 1.50
C LEU A 12 8.12 -1.58 1.96
N ARG A 13 9.37 -1.12 1.82
CA ARG A 13 10.53 -1.73 2.47
C ARG A 13 10.84 -0.99 3.75
N VAL A 14 10.83 -1.69 4.88
CA VAL A 14 11.07 -1.12 6.20
C VAL A 14 12.47 -1.52 6.70
N ALA A 15 13.22 -0.56 7.23
CA ALA A 15 14.53 -0.80 7.83
C ALA A 15 14.46 -1.90 8.90
N GLY A 16 15.37 -2.88 8.84
CA GLY A 16 15.41 -3.99 9.79
C GLY A 16 14.42 -5.14 9.49
N HIS A 17 13.58 -5.01 8.47
CA HIS A 17 12.72 -6.09 7.99
C HIS A 17 13.27 -6.69 6.69
N THR A 18 13.14 -8.01 6.55
CA THR A 18 13.60 -8.75 5.36
C THR A 18 12.54 -8.88 4.27
N THR A 19 11.27 -8.63 4.61
CA THR A 19 10.13 -8.75 3.71
C THR A 19 9.47 -7.39 3.49
N ASP A 20 9.15 -7.10 2.23
CA ASP A 20 8.39 -5.90 1.88
C ASP A 20 6.94 -6.06 2.34
N TRP A 21 6.37 -4.98 2.88
CA TRP A 21 4.96 -4.92 3.23
C TRP A 21 4.17 -4.58 1.97
N LYS A 22 3.14 -5.40 1.68
CA LYS A 22 2.21 -5.16 0.58
C LYS A 22 0.87 -4.70 1.16
N LEU A 23 0.47 -3.48 0.83
CA LEU A 23 -0.79 -2.88 1.26
C LEU A 23 -1.73 -2.76 0.06
N LEU A 24 -2.95 -3.29 0.18
CA LEU A 24 -3.98 -3.14 -0.85
C LEU A 24 -4.78 -1.87 -0.57
N LEU A 25 -4.73 -0.91 -1.49
CA LEU A 25 -5.36 0.41 -1.34
C LEU A 25 -6.83 0.34 -1.76
N VAL A 26 -7.71 0.98 -1.00
CA VAL A 26 -9.17 0.91 -1.22
C VAL A 26 -9.73 2.22 -1.79
N ASP A 27 -9.08 3.35 -1.49
CA ASP A 27 -9.46 4.68 -1.97
C ASP A 27 -8.56 5.10 -3.14
N GLU A 28 -8.64 6.36 -3.58
CA GLU A 28 -7.66 6.91 -4.50
C GLU A 28 -6.23 6.68 -3.96
N PRO A 29 -5.35 6.00 -4.73
CA PRO A 29 -3.99 5.75 -4.27
C PRO A 29 -3.23 7.07 -4.14
N PRO A 30 -2.34 7.21 -3.15
CA PRO A 30 -1.48 8.38 -3.08
C PRO A 30 -0.58 8.43 -4.31
N THR A 31 -0.20 9.63 -4.71
CA THR A 31 0.79 9.88 -5.75
C THR A 31 2.20 9.54 -5.27
N GLU A 32 3.13 9.36 -6.21
CA GLU A 32 4.54 9.15 -5.88
C GLU A 32 5.12 10.35 -5.11
N ASP A 33 4.73 11.57 -5.47
CA ASP A 33 5.16 12.80 -4.80
C ASP A 33 4.65 12.88 -3.35
N GLU A 34 3.40 12.50 -3.10
CA GLU A 34 2.86 12.40 -1.73
C GLU A 34 3.65 11.38 -0.91
N VAL A 35 3.88 10.18 -1.42
CA VAL A 35 4.66 9.15 -0.72
C VAL A 35 6.10 9.64 -0.47
N ALA A 36 6.72 10.30 -1.45
CA ALA A 36 8.05 10.88 -1.30
C ALA A 36 8.09 11.94 -0.18
N SER A 37 7.10 12.84 -0.13
CA SER A 37 6.98 13.81 0.96
C SER A 37 6.86 13.14 2.33
N TRP A 38 6.07 12.06 2.44
CA TRP A 38 5.89 11.34 3.69
C TRP A 38 7.21 10.73 4.20
N MET A 39 8.00 10.18 3.28
CA MET A 39 9.34 9.66 3.56
C MET A 39 10.33 10.76 3.98
N GLN A 40 10.35 11.88 3.24
CA GLN A 40 11.25 13.00 3.52
C GLN A 40 10.95 13.66 4.86
N GLU A 41 9.68 13.84 5.19
CA GLU A 41 9.20 14.48 6.42
C GLU A 41 9.12 13.51 7.61
N ARG A 42 9.38 12.21 7.40
CA ARG A 42 9.35 11.16 8.43
C ARG A 42 8.01 11.09 9.16
N MET A 43 6.91 11.26 8.42
CA MET A 43 5.58 11.41 9.02
C MET A 43 4.86 10.09 9.24
N VAL A 44 3.76 10.16 10.00
CA VAL A 44 2.79 9.07 10.10
C VAL A 44 1.65 9.35 9.12
N ALA A 45 1.49 8.50 8.11
CA ALA A 45 0.38 8.57 7.17
C ALA A 45 -0.78 7.67 7.61
N ARG A 46 -2.00 8.11 7.31
CA ARG A 46 -3.24 7.32 7.50
C ARG A 46 -3.63 6.76 6.14
N ILE A 47 -3.56 5.44 5.98
CA ILE A 47 -3.82 4.78 4.70
C ILE A 47 -5.01 3.85 4.88
N ARG A 48 -6.02 3.99 4.03
CA ARG A 48 -7.15 3.05 4.02
C ARG A 48 -6.80 1.84 3.17
N VAL A 49 -6.79 0.68 3.80
CA VAL A 49 -6.31 -0.57 3.20
C VAL A 49 -7.29 -1.71 3.42
N THR A 50 -7.18 -2.75 2.61
CA THR A 50 -7.70 -4.09 2.91
C THR A 50 -6.53 -5.06 3.07
N GLU A 51 -6.72 -6.07 3.91
CA GLU A 51 -5.76 -7.17 4.02
C GLU A 51 -6.06 -8.25 2.98
N GLN A 52 -5.03 -8.96 2.52
CA GLN A 52 -5.22 -10.07 1.62
C GLN A 52 -6.04 -11.18 2.30
N GLY A 53 -7.23 -11.47 1.77
CA GLY A 53 -8.17 -12.44 2.35
C GLY A 53 -9.23 -11.82 3.26
N SER A 54 -9.15 -10.52 3.55
CA SER A 54 -10.21 -9.75 4.20
C SER A 54 -10.83 -8.75 3.22
N ASN A 55 -12.16 -8.70 3.18
CA ASN A 55 -12.88 -7.70 2.39
C ASN A 55 -13.24 -6.46 3.20
N GLU A 56 -12.79 -6.36 4.46
CA GLU A 56 -13.13 -5.23 5.34
C GLU A 56 -12.04 -4.15 5.32
N PRO A 57 -12.32 -2.96 4.75
CA PRO A 57 -11.38 -1.85 4.75
C PRO A 57 -11.17 -1.29 6.15
N HIS A 58 -9.92 -1.07 6.52
CA HIS A 58 -9.56 -0.40 7.77
C HIS A 58 -8.44 0.61 7.56
N THR A 59 -8.25 1.49 8.54
CA THR A 59 -7.18 2.49 8.52
C THR A 59 -5.91 1.93 9.14
N LEU A 60 -4.84 1.88 8.37
CA LEU A 60 -3.50 1.60 8.85
C LEU A 60 -2.72 2.89 9.08
N LEU A 61 -2.06 3.00 10.23
CA LEU A 61 -1.11 4.07 10.52
C LEU A 61 0.29 3.58 10.15
N VAL A 62 0.91 4.21 9.15
CA VAL A 62 2.25 3.85 8.69
C VAL A 62 3.23 4.94 9.08
N ASN A 63 4.24 4.57 9.86
CA ASN A 63 5.34 5.46 10.19
C ASN A 63 6.42 5.42 9.09
N PHE A 64 6.52 6.48 8.30
CA PHE A 64 7.48 6.59 7.20
C PHE A 64 8.92 6.90 7.66
N SER A 65 9.18 7.11 8.95
CA SER A 65 10.56 7.30 9.45
C SER A 65 11.45 6.05 9.31
N LEU A 66 10.84 4.88 9.11
CA LEU A 66 11.53 3.60 8.96
C LEU A 66 11.42 3.01 7.54
N VAL A 67 10.65 3.66 6.65
CA VAL A 67 10.49 3.21 5.27
C VAL A 67 11.71 3.66 4.46
N VAL A 68 12.41 2.71 3.83
CA VAL A 68 13.64 2.97 3.06
C VAL A 68 13.41 2.90 1.55
N ALA A 69 12.31 2.29 1.12
CA ALA A 69 11.87 2.31 -0.27
C ALA A 69 10.35 2.12 -0.32
N ALA A 70 9.71 2.72 -1.32
CA ALA A 70 8.30 2.54 -1.61
C ALA A 70 8.11 2.31 -3.12
N ARG A 71 7.11 1.52 -3.48
CA ARG A 71 6.66 1.35 -4.86
C ARG A 71 5.14 1.34 -4.89
N LEU A 72 4.58 2.20 -5.74
CA LEU A 72 3.15 2.22 -6.04
C LEU A 72 2.89 1.41 -7.32
N LEU A 73 1.87 0.56 -7.28
CA LEU A 73 1.42 -0.21 -8.44
C LEU A 73 -0.09 0.02 -8.65
N PRO A 74 -0.56 0.15 -9.90
CA PRO A 74 -1.98 0.15 -10.18
C PRO A 74 -2.57 -1.21 -9.79
N ALA A 75 -3.84 -1.25 -9.37
CA ALA A 75 -4.48 -2.50 -9.03
C ALA A 75 -4.46 -3.46 -10.22
N SER A 76 -3.84 -4.63 -10.03
CA SER A 76 -3.93 -5.72 -10.99
C SER A 76 -5.38 -6.20 -11.02
N ARG A 77 -6.17 -5.72 -11.99
CA ARG A 77 -7.47 -6.32 -12.30
C ARG A 77 -7.23 -7.72 -12.86
N GLY A 78 -7.13 -8.69 -11.96
CA GLY A 78 -7.13 -10.12 -12.26
C GLY A 78 -5.78 -10.67 -12.68
N ASP A 79 -4.99 -11.10 -11.70
CA ASP A 79 -4.05 -12.20 -11.94
C ASP A 79 -4.83 -13.52 -11.80
N ARG A 80 -5.69 -13.82 -12.79
CA ARG A 80 -6.10 -15.21 -13.03
C ARG A 80 -4.94 -15.89 -13.74
N GLY A 81 -4.00 -16.37 -12.93
CA GLY A 81 -3.06 -17.42 -13.31
C GLY A 81 -1.94 -16.98 -14.25
N VAL A 82 -0.77 -16.72 -13.67
CA VAL A 82 0.47 -17.21 -14.25
C VAL A 82 1.18 -18.06 -13.19
N GLN A 83 1.17 -19.37 -13.42
CA GLN A 83 1.98 -20.34 -12.71
C GLN A 83 3.46 -20.12 -13.07
N PHE A 84 4.35 -20.24 -12.09
CA PHE A 84 5.72 -20.70 -12.32
C PHE A 84 5.80 -22.18 -11.96
#